data_AF-F0LNA2-F1
#
_entry.id   AF-F0LNA2-F1
#
_cell.length_a   1.000
_cell.length_b   1.000
_cell.length_c   1.000
_cell.angle_alpha   90.00
_cell.angle_beta   90.00
_cell.angle_gamma   90.00
#
_symmetry.space_group_name_H-M   'P 1'
#
loop_
_entity.id
_entity.type
_entity.pdbx_description
1 polymer ?
#
loop_
_entity_poly.entity_id
_entity_poly.type
_entity_poly.pdbx_seq_one_letter_code
_entity_poly.pdbx_strand_id
1 'polypeptide(L)'
;MKRSLKLTIVLGVKHGLLVSLVWIFLLNLIPAIYDAIWGEKIINDVVSTVIGNETNPNKIALNIYFWEKSNFVSPYTYYQKTPELLRNIGIYKIEGEYRWFLRPTFYPTPVSWILHSKLANCEEYARVFVFIMTHAGVKARIVRAPGEDHAWAEYYYNGIKIVFDPSTVGPIVDPKKFAEGRHWSYVESVDMFNPADRIDVSDEYIKRGKLIVKISKRNTPVKGATVVVYSTYLMKRYPDRYRSPRKVLEQISDENGMATFLLGENEYLLKIKKCYMGFLCLITERKAYVKVDDTSIVDVDFSTARLSNGTIFLMLIGIFGMLIIFWKKRRRKQ
;
A
#
# COMPACT_ATOMS: atom_id res chain seq x y z
N MET A 1 5.44 45.37 21.35
CA MET A 1 4.25 44.80 20.68
C MET A 1 4.56 43.71 19.64
N LYS A 2 5.32 43.97 18.55
CA LYS A 2 5.56 42.99 17.45
C LYS A 2 6.18 41.63 17.87
N ARG A 3 7.00 41.58 18.93
CA ARG A 3 7.59 40.31 19.44
C ARG A 3 6.57 39.42 20.17
N SER A 4 5.60 40.02 20.87
CA SER A 4 4.55 39.28 21.58
C SER A 4 3.63 38.57 20.59
N LEU A 5 3.17 39.28 19.56
CA LEU A 5 2.30 38.72 18.52
C LEU A 5 2.94 37.52 17.79
N LYS A 6 4.23 37.62 17.42
CA LYS A 6 4.95 36.50 16.77
C LYS A 6 5.03 35.26 17.66
N LEU A 7 5.26 35.43 18.97
CA LEU A 7 5.33 34.32 19.91
C LEU A 7 3.98 33.63 20.07
N THR A 8 2.89 34.41 20.20
CA THR A 8 1.52 33.89 20.30
C THR A 8 1.13 33.11 19.05
N ILE A 9 1.42 33.62 17.85
CA ILE A 9 1.15 32.91 16.59
C ILE A 9 1.92 31.58 16.53
N VAL A 10 3.22 31.58 16.86
CA VAL A 10 4.05 30.37 16.83
C VAL A 10 3.54 29.33 17.85
N LEU A 11 3.17 29.76 19.05
CA LEU A 11 2.59 28.87 20.06
C LEU A 11 1.24 28.33 19.61
N GLY A 12 0.36 29.17 19.07
CA GLY A 12 -0.95 28.75 18.54
C GLY A 12 -0.82 27.70 17.44
N VAL A 13 0.08 27.92 16.47
CA VAL A 13 0.34 26.94 15.39
C VAL A 13 0.89 25.63 15.94
N LYS A 14 1.82 25.67 16.90
CA LYS A 14 2.37 24.45 17.54
C LYS A 14 1.30 23.65 18.28
N HIS A 15 0.45 24.31 19.07
CA HIS A 15 -0.64 23.65 19.78
C HIS A 15 -1.66 23.08 18.80
N GLY A 16 -2.06 23.84 17.77
CA GLY A 16 -2.97 23.35 16.74
C GLY A 16 -2.44 22.11 16.01
N LEU A 17 -1.15 22.09 15.67
CA LEU A 17 -0.50 20.92 15.06
C LEU A 17 -0.48 19.72 16.00
N LEU A 18 -0.11 19.91 17.28
CA LEU A 18 -0.08 18.83 18.26
C LEU A 18 -1.48 18.23 18.47
N VAL A 19 -2.50 19.07 18.63
CA VAL A 19 -3.89 18.64 18.76
C VAL A 19 -4.33 17.85 17.52
N SER A 20 -3.98 18.32 16.33
CA SER A 20 -4.29 17.61 15.08
C SER A 20 -3.62 16.23 15.00
N LEU A 21 -2.35 16.13 15.40
CA LEU A 21 -1.62 14.85 15.44
C LEU A 21 -2.23 13.88 16.45
N VAL A 22 -2.61 14.36 17.64
CA VAL A 22 -3.31 13.55 18.65
C VAL A 22 -4.65 13.06 18.10
N TRP A 23 -5.43 13.93 17.45
CA TRP A 23 -6.70 13.53 16.82
C TRP A 23 -6.50 12.49 15.72
N ILE A 24 -5.53 12.67 14.83
CA ILE A 24 -5.22 11.69 13.77
C ILE A 24 -4.83 10.35 14.41
N PHE A 25 -4.01 10.37 15.46
CA PHE A 25 -3.63 9.17 16.19
C PHE A 25 -4.83 8.47 16.81
N LEU A 26 -5.69 9.21 17.52
CA LEU A 26 -6.91 8.67 18.14
C LEU A 26 -7.88 8.09 17.09
N LEU A 27 -8.10 8.77 15.97
CA LEU A 27 -8.94 8.27 14.88
C LEU A 27 -8.39 6.97 14.29
N ASN A 28 -7.06 6.82 14.21
CA ASN A 28 -6.44 5.58 13.77
C ASN A 28 -6.59 4.45 14.80
N LEU A 29 -6.88 4.71 16.08
CA LEU A 29 -7.10 3.67 17.09
C LEU A 29 -8.54 3.16 17.13
N ILE A 30 -9.51 3.91 16.60
CA ILE A 30 -10.94 3.53 16.67
C ILE A 30 -11.19 2.12 16.11
N PRO A 31 -10.72 1.75 14.89
CA PRO A 31 -10.95 0.40 14.37
C PRO A 31 -10.37 -0.71 15.27
N ALA A 32 -9.18 -0.51 15.83
CA ALA A 32 -8.53 -1.48 16.72
C ALA A 32 -9.26 -1.60 18.08
N ILE A 33 -9.69 -0.48 18.67
CA ILE A 33 -10.48 -0.48 19.91
C ILE A 33 -11.82 -1.18 19.68
N TYR A 34 -12.47 -0.89 18.55
CA TYR A 34 -13.73 -1.50 18.17
C TYR A 34 -13.59 -3.02 18.00
N ASP A 35 -12.56 -3.47 17.29
CA ASP A 35 -12.22 -4.88 17.13
C ASP A 35 -11.96 -5.57 18.48
N ALA A 36 -11.24 -4.93 19.39
CA ALA A 36 -10.96 -5.50 20.72
C ALA A 36 -12.22 -5.70 21.59
N ILE A 37 -13.25 -4.86 21.42
CA ILE A 37 -14.48 -4.92 22.25
C ILE A 37 -15.56 -5.79 21.59
N TRP A 38 -15.74 -5.64 20.27
CA TRP A 38 -16.88 -6.21 19.53
C TRP A 38 -16.49 -7.19 18.44
N GLY A 39 -15.19 -7.33 18.15
CA GLY A 39 -14.71 -8.04 16.97
C GLY A 39 -15.14 -9.49 16.93
N GLU A 40 -14.95 -10.23 18.03
CA GLU A 40 -15.32 -11.64 18.13
C GLU A 40 -16.82 -11.86 17.88
N LYS A 41 -17.68 -11.05 18.52
CA LYS A 41 -19.13 -11.15 18.34
C LYS A 41 -19.53 -10.94 16.88
N ILE A 42 -19.03 -9.87 16.25
CA ILE A 42 -19.36 -9.53 14.85
C ILE A 42 -18.89 -10.62 13.90
N ILE A 43 -17.67 -11.12 14.12
CA ILE A 43 -17.12 -12.22 13.34
C ILE A 43 -17.99 -13.46 13.46
N ASN A 44 -18.34 -13.88 14.68
CA ASN A 44 -19.14 -15.07 14.93
C ASN A 44 -20.56 -14.95 14.34
N ASP A 45 -21.17 -13.78 14.45
CA ASP A 45 -22.49 -13.48 13.86
C ASP A 45 -22.45 -13.62 12.32
N VAL A 46 -21.41 -13.08 11.67
CA VAL A 46 -21.25 -13.18 10.21
C VAL A 46 -20.88 -14.61 9.80
N VAL A 47 -19.94 -15.25 10.47
CA VAL A 47 -19.51 -16.64 10.19
C VAL A 47 -20.70 -17.59 10.29
N SER A 48 -21.48 -17.51 11.37
CA SER A 48 -22.66 -18.36 11.54
C SER A 48 -23.73 -18.11 10.47
N THR A 49 -23.90 -16.86 10.02
CA THR A 49 -24.82 -16.50 8.95
C THR A 49 -24.35 -16.98 7.56
N VAL A 50 -23.06 -16.85 7.27
CA VAL A 50 -22.48 -17.08 5.93
C VAL A 50 -22.12 -18.55 5.72
N ILE A 51 -21.48 -19.18 6.70
CA ILE A 51 -21.07 -20.59 6.63
C ILE A 51 -22.21 -21.50 7.08
N GLY A 52 -22.88 -21.16 8.17
CA GLY A 52 -23.89 -22.04 8.78
C GLY A 52 -23.31 -23.42 9.07
N ASN A 53 -23.94 -24.46 8.49
CA ASN A 53 -23.49 -25.86 8.59
C ASN A 53 -22.81 -26.36 7.29
N GLU A 54 -22.48 -25.48 6.35
CA GLU A 54 -21.85 -25.87 5.09
C GLU A 54 -20.40 -26.30 5.30
N THR A 55 -19.99 -27.40 4.66
CA THR A 55 -18.63 -27.95 4.76
C THR A 55 -17.91 -27.98 3.42
N ASN A 56 -18.62 -27.81 2.31
CA ASN A 56 -18.04 -27.78 0.98
C ASN A 56 -17.36 -26.41 0.72
N PRO A 57 -16.04 -26.35 0.51
CA PRO A 57 -15.33 -25.08 0.35
C PRO A 57 -15.82 -24.21 -0.82
N ASN A 58 -16.27 -24.82 -1.93
CA ASN A 58 -16.79 -24.07 -3.07
C ASN A 58 -18.13 -23.40 -2.74
N LYS A 59 -18.99 -24.08 -1.98
CA LYS A 59 -20.26 -23.49 -1.52
C LYS A 59 -20.02 -22.41 -0.47
N ILE A 60 -19.07 -22.61 0.45
CA ILE A 60 -18.67 -21.57 1.41
C ILE A 60 -18.17 -20.33 0.66
N ALA A 61 -17.28 -20.49 -0.33
CA ALA A 61 -16.78 -19.39 -1.15
C ALA A 61 -17.91 -18.63 -1.85
N LEU A 62 -18.90 -19.34 -2.41
CA LEU A 62 -20.06 -18.71 -3.06
C LEU A 62 -20.97 -18.00 -2.04
N ASN A 63 -21.20 -18.57 -0.86
CA ASN A 63 -21.98 -17.93 0.20
C ASN A 63 -21.33 -16.63 0.65
N ILE A 64 -20.01 -16.64 0.86
CA ILE A 64 -19.24 -15.44 1.20
C ILE A 64 -19.42 -14.40 0.09
N TYR A 65 -19.19 -14.78 -1.16
CA TYR A 65 -19.30 -13.88 -2.31
C TYR A 65 -20.67 -13.21 -2.39
N PHE A 66 -21.75 -13.99 -2.31
CA PHE A 66 -23.10 -13.42 -2.37
C PHE A 66 -23.40 -12.54 -1.17
N TRP A 67 -22.99 -12.94 0.04
CA TRP A 67 -23.14 -12.12 1.23
C TRP A 67 -22.40 -10.79 1.10
N GLU A 68 -21.15 -10.81 0.65
CA GLU A 68 -20.35 -9.59 0.44
C GLU A 68 -20.99 -8.68 -0.61
N LYS A 69 -21.48 -9.22 -1.73
CA LYS A 69 -22.17 -8.42 -2.77
C LYS A 69 -23.45 -7.77 -2.28
N SER A 70 -24.17 -8.42 -1.36
CA SER A 70 -25.40 -7.89 -0.77
C SER A 70 -25.14 -6.93 0.39
N ASN A 71 -24.00 -7.02 1.07
CA ASN A 71 -23.74 -6.25 2.29
C ASN A 71 -22.69 -5.16 2.13
N PHE A 72 -21.77 -5.27 1.19
CA PHE A 72 -20.71 -4.28 1.03
C PHE A 72 -21.02 -3.28 -0.05
N VAL A 73 -20.65 -2.03 0.22
CA VAL A 73 -20.64 -0.96 -0.77
C VAL A 73 -19.22 -0.43 -0.92
N SER A 74 -18.81 -0.12 -2.14
CA SER A 74 -17.52 0.53 -2.34
C SER A 74 -17.62 2.02 -1.98
N PRO A 75 -16.72 2.57 -1.14
CA PRO A 75 -16.63 4.00 -0.93
C PRO A 75 -16.53 4.84 -2.23
N TYR A 76 -16.03 4.23 -3.32
CA TYR A 76 -15.90 4.89 -4.62
C TYR A 76 -17.24 5.09 -5.35
N THR A 77 -18.29 4.33 -5.04
CA THR A 77 -19.60 4.50 -5.69
C THR A 77 -20.33 5.75 -5.18
N TYR A 78 -20.17 6.10 -3.91
CA TYR A 78 -20.86 7.25 -3.31
C TYR A 78 -20.31 8.60 -3.78
N TYR A 79 -19.01 8.68 -4.07
CA TYR A 79 -18.42 9.97 -4.40
C TYR A 79 -17.25 9.90 -5.38
N GLN A 80 -17.55 9.92 -6.67
CA GLN A 80 -16.54 10.03 -7.73
C GLN A 80 -15.65 11.29 -7.58
N LYS A 81 -16.18 12.37 -6.99
CA LYS A 81 -15.50 13.66 -6.78
C LYS A 81 -14.92 13.86 -5.36
N THR A 82 -15.05 12.90 -4.45
CA THR A 82 -14.58 13.09 -3.07
C THR A 82 -13.05 13.11 -3.02
N PRO A 83 -12.45 14.10 -2.31
CA PRO A 83 -11.02 14.16 -2.04
C PRO A 83 -10.47 12.83 -1.51
N GLU A 84 -9.27 12.45 -1.93
CA GLU A 84 -8.61 11.19 -1.54
C GLU A 84 -8.61 10.94 -0.03
N LEU A 85 -8.37 11.98 0.79
CA LEU A 85 -8.41 11.90 2.24
C LEU A 85 -9.76 11.39 2.77
N LEU A 86 -10.86 11.88 2.19
CA LEU A 86 -12.21 11.53 2.61
C LEU A 86 -12.65 10.14 2.13
N ARG A 87 -11.93 9.55 1.18
CA ARG A 87 -12.14 8.15 0.75
C ARG A 87 -11.62 7.16 1.79
N ASN A 88 -10.58 7.56 2.53
CA ASN A 88 -9.99 6.76 3.61
C ASN A 88 -10.62 7.06 4.97
N ILE A 89 -11.25 8.24 5.12
CA ILE A 89 -11.94 8.68 6.34
C ILE A 89 -13.25 9.36 5.93
N GLY A 90 -14.39 8.68 6.12
CA GLY A 90 -15.67 9.24 5.70
C GLY A 90 -16.87 8.69 6.47
N ILE A 91 -17.98 9.42 6.34
CA ILE A 91 -19.30 9.02 6.83
C ILE A 91 -20.17 8.76 5.60
N TYR A 92 -20.76 7.57 5.52
CA TYR A 92 -21.52 7.09 4.37
C TYR A 92 -22.93 6.73 4.81
N LYS A 93 -23.94 7.06 4.00
CA LYS A 93 -25.33 6.66 4.27
C LYS A 93 -25.63 5.36 3.51
N ILE A 94 -25.68 4.25 4.21
CA ILE A 94 -25.92 2.90 3.67
C ILE A 94 -27.21 2.39 4.28
N GLU A 95 -28.19 2.03 3.44
CA GLU A 95 -29.49 1.51 3.89
C GLU A 95 -30.23 2.44 4.87
N GLY A 96 -30.01 3.75 4.76
CA GLY A 96 -30.60 4.75 5.66
C GLY A 96 -29.77 5.07 6.91
N GLU A 97 -28.76 4.27 7.22
CA GLU A 97 -27.89 4.44 8.39
C GLU A 97 -26.57 5.12 8.04
N TYR A 98 -26.10 6.01 8.92
CA TYR A 98 -24.78 6.62 8.78
C TYR A 98 -23.71 5.69 9.35
N ARG A 99 -22.78 5.28 8.50
CA ARG A 99 -21.66 4.41 8.83
C ARG A 99 -20.34 5.14 8.69
N TRP A 100 -19.47 4.91 9.66
CA TRP A 100 -18.13 5.48 9.67
C TRP A 100 -17.17 4.50 9.00
N PHE A 101 -16.30 5.04 8.16
CA PHE A 101 -15.26 4.28 7.52
C PHE A 101 -13.93 4.96 7.74
N LEU A 102 -13.07 4.23 8.44
CA LEU A 102 -11.72 4.62 8.78
C LEU A 102 -10.80 3.51 8.29
N ARG A 103 -9.92 3.82 7.33
CA ARG A 103 -8.78 2.97 6.98
C ARG A 103 -7.58 3.43 7.78
N PRO A 104 -7.07 2.61 8.72
CA PRO A 104 -5.86 2.96 9.42
C PRO A 104 -4.68 3.10 8.45
N THR A 105 -3.83 4.10 8.69
CA THR A 105 -2.66 4.36 7.85
C THR A 105 -1.49 3.43 8.20
N PHE A 106 -1.41 2.98 9.45
CA PHE A 106 -0.22 2.32 10.00
C PHE A 106 -0.34 0.82 10.17
N TYR A 107 -1.56 0.28 10.08
CA TYR A 107 -1.82 -1.14 10.23
C TYR A 107 -2.98 -1.55 9.32
N PRO A 108 -3.10 -2.84 8.97
CA PRO A 108 -4.17 -3.29 8.10
C PRO A 108 -5.55 -3.18 8.79
N THR A 109 -6.59 -2.81 8.06
CA THR A 109 -7.95 -2.69 8.62
C THR A 109 -8.43 -4.02 9.24
N PRO A 110 -8.88 -4.04 10.51
CA PRO A 110 -9.42 -5.25 11.13
C PRO A 110 -10.63 -5.79 10.37
N VAL A 111 -10.75 -7.12 10.27
CA VAL A 111 -11.86 -7.76 9.53
C VAL A 111 -13.21 -7.39 10.13
N SER A 112 -13.33 -7.40 11.47
CA SER A 112 -14.56 -7.00 12.16
C SER A 112 -15.01 -5.56 11.81
N TRP A 113 -14.06 -4.65 11.62
CA TRP A 113 -14.34 -3.27 11.23
C TRP A 113 -14.85 -3.17 9.79
N ILE A 114 -14.31 -3.98 8.87
CA ILE A 114 -14.82 -4.08 7.50
C ILE A 114 -16.26 -4.61 7.52
N LEU A 115 -16.51 -5.68 8.28
CA LEU A 115 -17.84 -6.29 8.46
C LEU A 115 -18.84 -5.29 9.06
N HIS A 116 -18.43 -4.55 10.10
CA HIS A 116 -19.27 -3.54 10.75
C HIS A 116 -19.60 -2.37 9.82
N SER A 117 -18.58 -1.78 9.19
CA SER A 117 -18.75 -0.59 8.35
C SER A 117 -19.50 -0.88 7.06
N LYS A 118 -19.55 -2.15 6.62
CA LYS A 118 -20.15 -2.56 5.33
C LYS A 118 -19.51 -1.85 4.13
N LEU A 119 -18.26 -1.40 4.27
CA LEU A 119 -17.55 -0.61 3.25
C LEU A 119 -16.25 -1.31 2.88
N ALA A 120 -16.12 -1.65 1.60
CA ALA A 120 -15.01 -2.45 1.10
C ALA A 120 -14.59 -2.08 -0.33
N ASN A 121 -13.28 -2.13 -0.60
CA ASN A 121 -12.71 -2.25 -1.95
C ASN A 121 -11.98 -3.59 -2.09
N CYS A 122 -11.35 -3.83 -3.23
CA CYS A 122 -10.77 -5.12 -3.61
C CYS A 122 -9.97 -5.79 -2.48
N GLU A 123 -9.12 -5.05 -1.77
CA GLU A 123 -8.35 -5.59 -0.63
C GLU A 123 -9.23 -5.95 0.58
N GLU A 124 -10.22 -5.12 0.92
CA GLU A 124 -11.15 -5.41 2.02
C GLU A 124 -12.05 -6.62 1.73
N TYR A 125 -12.57 -6.75 0.51
CA TYR A 125 -13.29 -7.97 0.06
C TYR A 125 -12.39 -9.20 0.18
N ALA A 126 -11.18 -9.14 -0.39
CA ALA A 126 -10.24 -10.27 -0.32
C ALA A 126 -9.88 -10.66 1.12
N ARG A 127 -9.71 -9.69 2.03
CA ARG A 127 -9.42 -9.92 3.45
C ARG A 127 -10.56 -10.64 4.17
N VAL A 128 -11.79 -10.16 4.01
CA VAL A 128 -12.98 -10.79 4.61
C VAL A 128 -13.16 -12.20 4.07
N PHE A 129 -13.06 -12.38 2.76
CA PHE A 129 -13.13 -13.68 2.12
C PHE A 129 -12.10 -14.67 2.68
N VAL A 130 -10.81 -14.31 2.66
CA VAL A 130 -9.74 -15.20 3.15
C VAL A 130 -9.90 -15.49 4.63
N PHE A 131 -10.33 -14.52 5.43
CA PHE A 131 -10.57 -14.71 6.86
C PHE A 131 -11.67 -15.75 7.12
N ILE A 132 -12.83 -15.61 6.49
CA ILE A 132 -13.96 -16.51 6.69
C ILE A 132 -13.63 -17.92 6.15
N MET A 133 -12.97 -18.03 5.00
CA MET A 133 -12.49 -19.32 4.48
C MET A 133 -11.52 -20.00 5.44
N THR A 134 -10.57 -19.25 6.00
CA THR A 134 -9.60 -19.79 6.97
C THR A 134 -10.29 -20.20 8.27
N HIS A 135 -11.28 -19.44 8.73
CA HIS A 135 -12.10 -19.77 9.89
C HIS A 135 -12.89 -21.08 9.69
N ALA A 136 -13.31 -21.38 8.46
CA ALA A 136 -13.91 -22.66 8.07
C ALA A 136 -12.90 -23.81 7.91
N GLY A 137 -11.63 -23.61 8.25
CA GLY A 137 -10.57 -24.60 8.07
C GLY A 137 -10.10 -24.78 6.63
N VAL A 138 -10.48 -23.87 5.72
CA VAL A 138 -10.02 -23.91 4.32
C VAL A 138 -8.77 -23.06 4.17
N LYS A 139 -7.69 -23.65 3.65
CA LYS A 139 -6.47 -22.90 3.32
C LYS A 139 -6.80 -21.85 2.26
N ALA A 140 -6.56 -20.58 2.59
CA ALA A 140 -6.76 -19.45 1.71
C ALA A 140 -5.64 -18.41 1.87
N ARG A 141 -5.43 -17.57 0.85
CA ARG A 141 -4.45 -16.47 0.89
C ARG A 141 -4.93 -15.27 0.09
N ILE A 142 -4.46 -14.08 0.48
CA ILE A 142 -4.70 -12.85 -0.28
C ILE A 142 -3.67 -12.78 -1.40
N VAL A 143 -4.09 -12.40 -2.60
CA VAL A 143 -3.19 -12.12 -3.72
C VAL A 143 -3.41 -10.70 -4.19
N ARG A 144 -2.34 -9.99 -4.54
CA ARG A 144 -2.42 -8.59 -4.97
C ARG A 144 -1.42 -8.22 -6.05
N ALA A 145 -1.81 -7.24 -6.85
CA ALA A 145 -0.96 -6.53 -7.81
C ALA A 145 -0.70 -5.11 -7.28
N PRO A 146 0.36 -4.89 -6.45
CA PRO A 146 0.54 -3.64 -5.71
C PRO A 146 0.73 -2.41 -6.61
N GLY A 147 1.37 -2.59 -7.78
CA GLY A 147 1.54 -1.54 -8.79
C GLY A 147 0.24 -1.09 -9.44
N GLU A 148 -0.76 -1.97 -9.47
CA GLU A 148 -2.01 -1.80 -10.20
C GLU A 148 -3.23 -1.76 -9.27
N ASP A 149 -3.01 -1.59 -7.96
CA ASP A 149 -4.03 -1.32 -6.93
C ASP A 149 -5.21 -2.31 -6.96
N HIS A 150 -4.90 -3.58 -7.20
CA HIS A 150 -5.88 -4.67 -7.23
C HIS A 150 -5.50 -5.79 -6.26
N ALA A 151 -6.52 -6.43 -5.67
CA ALA A 151 -6.37 -7.55 -4.75
C ALA A 151 -7.55 -8.51 -4.91
N TRP A 152 -7.29 -9.79 -4.71
CA TRP A 152 -8.25 -10.88 -4.79
C TRP A 152 -7.85 -12.01 -3.82
N ALA A 153 -8.58 -13.11 -3.83
CA ALA A 153 -8.34 -14.25 -2.95
C ALA A 153 -8.00 -15.51 -3.76
N GLU A 154 -7.27 -16.42 -3.12
CA GLU A 154 -7.15 -17.80 -3.55
C GLU A 154 -7.49 -18.72 -2.40
N TYR A 155 -8.07 -19.88 -2.70
CA TYR A 155 -8.27 -20.95 -1.73
C TYR A 155 -7.95 -22.31 -2.34
N TYR A 156 -7.72 -23.30 -1.48
CA TYR A 156 -7.31 -24.63 -1.89
C TYR A 156 -8.36 -25.66 -1.48
N TYR A 157 -8.77 -26.50 -2.43
CA TYR A 157 -9.71 -27.59 -2.21
C TYR A 157 -9.21 -28.85 -2.93
N ASN A 158 -9.05 -29.96 -2.19
CA ASN A 158 -8.49 -31.21 -2.71
C ASN A 158 -7.14 -31.03 -3.45
N GLY A 159 -6.27 -30.17 -2.92
CA GLY A 159 -4.96 -29.85 -3.54
C GLY A 159 -5.04 -28.95 -4.77
N ILE A 160 -6.24 -28.61 -5.25
CA ILE A 160 -6.46 -27.70 -6.37
C ILE A 160 -6.56 -26.28 -5.84
N LYS A 161 -5.78 -25.37 -6.45
CA LYS A 161 -5.86 -23.93 -6.21
C LYS A 161 -6.99 -23.34 -7.02
N ILE A 162 -7.86 -22.56 -6.38
CA ILE A 162 -8.96 -21.85 -7.00
C ILE A 162 -8.74 -20.35 -6.80
N VAL A 163 -8.71 -19.61 -7.91
CA VAL A 163 -8.61 -18.15 -7.89
C VAL A 163 -10.01 -17.56 -7.79
N PHE A 164 -10.18 -16.56 -6.94
CA PHE A 164 -11.49 -15.97 -6.65
C PHE A 164 -11.36 -14.46 -6.44
N ASP A 165 -12.04 -13.66 -7.25
CA ASP A 165 -12.12 -12.20 -7.05
C ASP A 165 -13.49 -11.85 -6.44
N PRO A 166 -13.59 -11.75 -5.11
CA PRO A 166 -14.84 -11.44 -4.44
C PRO A 166 -15.38 -10.04 -4.78
N SER A 167 -14.50 -9.12 -5.18
CA SER A 167 -14.87 -7.74 -5.45
C SER A 167 -15.53 -7.55 -6.80
N THR A 168 -15.23 -8.40 -7.79
CA THR A 168 -15.71 -8.24 -9.17
C THR A 168 -16.47 -9.45 -9.70
N VAL A 169 -15.76 -10.52 -10.08
CA VAL A 169 -16.23 -11.59 -10.97
C VAL A 169 -16.53 -12.93 -10.28
N GLY A 170 -16.08 -13.14 -9.04
CA GLY A 170 -16.19 -14.41 -8.35
C GLY A 170 -15.11 -15.42 -8.80
N PRO A 171 -15.45 -16.70 -9.04
CA PRO A 171 -14.45 -17.73 -9.36
C PRO A 171 -13.80 -17.49 -10.73
N ILE A 172 -12.48 -17.68 -10.78
CA ILE A 172 -11.63 -17.48 -11.95
C ILE A 172 -11.03 -18.83 -12.34
N VAL A 173 -11.34 -19.27 -13.56
CA VAL A 173 -10.89 -20.58 -14.09
C VAL A 173 -9.43 -20.51 -14.58
N ASP A 174 -9.07 -19.44 -15.26
CA ASP A 174 -7.74 -19.24 -15.85
C ASP A 174 -7.13 -17.93 -15.31
N PRO A 175 -6.11 -18.02 -14.43
CA PRO A 175 -5.43 -16.86 -13.86
C PRO A 175 -4.75 -15.97 -14.91
N LYS A 176 -4.23 -16.55 -15.99
CA LYS A 176 -3.57 -15.79 -17.07
C LYS A 176 -4.60 -15.02 -17.87
N LYS A 177 -5.72 -15.66 -18.21
CA LYS A 177 -6.85 -14.98 -18.86
C LYS A 177 -7.41 -13.85 -17.99
N PHE A 178 -7.45 -14.03 -16.67
CA PHE A 178 -7.87 -12.98 -15.74
C PHE A 178 -6.92 -11.76 -15.75
N ALA A 179 -5.63 -11.99 -15.99
CA ALA A 179 -4.63 -10.93 -16.10
C ALA A 179 -4.59 -10.23 -17.46
N GLU A 180 -5.22 -10.80 -18.51
CA GLU A 180 -5.22 -10.23 -19.86
C GLU A 180 -5.78 -8.79 -19.86
N GLY A 181 -5.02 -7.86 -20.45
CA GLY A 181 -5.39 -6.44 -20.53
C GLY A 181 -5.29 -5.67 -19.20
N ARG A 182 -4.86 -6.28 -18.09
CA ARG A 182 -4.71 -5.62 -16.79
C ARG A 182 -3.39 -4.87 -16.62
N HIS A 183 -2.38 -5.19 -17.43
CA HIS A 183 -1.03 -4.61 -17.38
C HIS A 183 -0.35 -4.71 -15.99
N TRP A 184 -0.54 -5.85 -15.31
CA TRP A 184 0.08 -6.07 -14.00
C TRP A 184 1.59 -6.15 -14.11
N SER A 185 2.26 -5.48 -13.18
CA SER A 185 3.71 -5.40 -13.12
C SER A 185 4.32 -6.53 -12.32
N TYR A 186 3.64 -6.94 -11.25
CA TYR A 186 4.09 -7.93 -10.27
C TYR A 186 2.89 -8.39 -9.48
N VAL A 187 2.85 -9.68 -9.13
CA VAL A 187 1.78 -10.27 -8.31
C VAL A 187 2.40 -10.99 -7.13
N GLU A 188 1.92 -10.68 -5.92
CA GLU A 188 2.34 -11.35 -4.69
C GLU A 188 1.14 -11.94 -3.95
N SER A 189 1.35 -13.11 -3.34
CA SER A 189 0.48 -13.58 -2.28
C SER A 189 0.99 -13.13 -0.93
N VAL A 190 0.07 -12.81 -0.02
CA VAL A 190 0.37 -12.29 1.32
C VAL A 190 -0.40 -13.10 2.36
N ASP A 191 0.28 -13.53 3.41
CA ASP A 191 -0.39 -14.08 4.59
C ASP A 191 -1.08 -12.93 5.35
N MET A 192 -2.38 -13.07 5.57
CA MET A 192 -3.15 -12.03 6.25
C MET A 192 -2.79 -11.86 7.73
N PHE A 193 -2.26 -12.91 8.37
CA PHE A 193 -1.81 -12.93 9.76
C PHE A 193 -0.32 -12.63 9.89
N ASN A 194 0.44 -12.76 8.80
CA ASN A 194 1.84 -12.34 8.71
C ASN A 194 2.11 -11.54 7.42
N PRO A 195 1.79 -10.22 7.38
CA PRO A 195 1.96 -9.40 6.17
C PRO A 195 3.40 -9.24 5.66
N ALA A 196 4.38 -9.68 6.45
CA ALA A 196 5.79 -9.75 6.06
C ALA A 196 6.08 -11.02 5.24
N ASP A 197 5.28 -12.07 5.38
CA ASP A 197 5.32 -13.25 4.53
C ASP A 197 4.67 -12.94 3.18
N ARG A 198 5.51 -12.80 2.17
CA ARG A 198 5.14 -12.43 0.82
C ARG A 198 5.82 -13.36 -0.15
N ILE A 199 5.04 -13.92 -1.06
CA ILE A 199 5.52 -14.87 -2.06
C ILE A 199 5.23 -14.29 -3.43
N ASP A 200 6.25 -14.20 -4.28
CA ASP A 200 6.09 -13.86 -5.69
C ASP A 200 5.31 -14.99 -6.39
N VAL A 201 4.13 -14.66 -6.89
CA VAL A 201 3.26 -15.59 -7.64
C VAL A 201 3.02 -15.09 -9.06
N SER A 202 3.87 -14.17 -9.54
CA SER A 202 3.64 -13.47 -10.81
C SER A 202 3.55 -14.41 -12.01
N ASP A 203 4.36 -15.47 -12.09
CA ASP A 203 4.36 -16.41 -13.22
C ASP A 203 3.05 -17.21 -13.35
N GLU A 204 2.26 -17.26 -12.27
CA GLU A 204 0.92 -17.87 -12.30
C GLU A 204 -0.07 -17.00 -13.10
N TYR A 205 0.16 -15.68 -13.16
CA TYR A 205 -0.78 -14.69 -13.68
C TYR A 205 -0.28 -13.98 -14.95
N ILE A 206 0.99 -13.65 -15.02
CA ILE A 206 1.56 -12.82 -16.09
C ILE A 206 2.84 -13.43 -16.64
N LYS A 207 3.09 -13.18 -17.93
CA LYS A 207 4.43 -13.32 -18.48
C LYS A 207 5.30 -12.15 -18.06
N ARG A 208 6.61 -12.36 -17.98
CA ARG A 208 7.55 -11.36 -17.45
C ARG A 208 8.76 -11.17 -18.34
N GLY A 209 9.33 -9.99 -18.30
CA GLY A 209 10.67 -9.67 -18.75
C GLY A 209 11.62 -9.48 -17.57
N LYS A 210 12.92 -9.47 -17.86
CA LYS A 210 13.97 -9.22 -16.88
C LYS A 210 14.44 -7.77 -16.99
N LEU A 211 14.42 -7.02 -15.89
CA LEU A 211 15.01 -5.69 -15.80
C LEU A 211 16.29 -5.74 -14.98
N ILE A 212 17.42 -5.34 -15.57
CA ILE A 212 18.70 -5.20 -14.88
C ILE A 212 19.05 -3.72 -14.79
N VAL A 213 19.17 -3.20 -13.57
CA VAL A 213 19.58 -1.81 -13.30
C VAL A 213 21.05 -1.83 -12.87
N LYS A 214 21.93 -1.28 -13.71
CA LYS A 214 23.37 -1.18 -13.45
C LYS A 214 23.71 0.21 -12.93
N ILE A 215 24.17 0.30 -11.70
CA ILE A 215 24.44 1.57 -11.02
C ILE A 215 25.94 1.75 -10.90
N SER A 216 26.45 2.80 -11.51
CA SER A 216 27.87 3.18 -11.40
C SER A 216 28.00 4.64 -10.99
N LYS A 217 29.15 5.01 -10.42
CA LYS A 217 29.53 6.39 -10.15
C LYS A 217 30.95 6.56 -10.67
N ARG A 218 31.10 7.34 -11.75
CA ARG A 218 32.40 7.50 -12.43
C ARG A 218 33.03 6.15 -12.80
N ASN A 219 32.23 5.28 -13.42
CA ASN A 219 32.60 3.91 -13.83
C ASN A 219 32.88 2.91 -12.68
N THR A 220 32.75 3.30 -11.41
CA THR A 220 32.82 2.36 -10.28
C THR A 220 31.41 1.88 -9.91
N PRO A 221 31.15 0.57 -9.80
CA PRO A 221 29.86 0.04 -9.32
C PRO A 221 29.45 0.58 -7.95
N VAL A 222 28.16 0.86 -7.76
CA VAL A 222 27.62 1.38 -6.50
C VAL A 222 26.87 0.28 -5.75
N LYS A 223 27.56 -0.39 -4.83
CA LYS A 223 26.95 -1.40 -3.93
C LYS A 223 25.98 -0.77 -2.93
N GLY A 224 24.90 -1.50 -2.66
CA GLY A 224 23.99 -1.18 -1.57
C GLY A 224 23.14 0.07 -1.81
N ALA A 225 22.96 0.48 -3.06
CA ALA A 225 21.94 1.45 -3.45
C ALA A 225 20.59 0.75 -3.59
N THR A 226 19.55 1.33 -3.00
CA THR A 226 18.18 0.88 -3.09
C THR A 226 17.59 1.29 -4.43
N VAL A 227 17.07 0.34 -5.20
CA VAL A 227 16.32 0.58 -6.44
C VAL A 227 14.85 0.27 -6.16
N VAL A 228 14.00 1.29 -6.25
CA VAL A 228 12.55 1.16 -6.12
C VAL A 228 11.92 1.28 -7.50
N VAL A 229 11.14 0.28 -7.89
CA VAL A 229 10.40 0.25 -9.16
C VAL A 229 8.99 0.77 -8.92
N TYR A 230 8.55 1.74 -9.71
CA TYR A 230 7.19 2.28 -9.69
C TYR A 230 6.48 2.06 -11.03
N SER A 231 5.25 1.58 -10.99
CA SER A 231 4.36 1.48 -12.15
C SER A 231 3.74 2.84 -12.43
N THR A 232 3.84 3.28 -13.68
CA THR A 232 3.24 4.54 -14.15
C THR A 232 1.83 4.35 -14.73
N TYR A 233 1.38 3.10 -14.85
CA TYR A 233 0.17 2.73 -15.58
C TYR A 233 -1.09 3.41 -15.05
N LEU A 234 -1.39 3.27 -13.75
CA LEU A 234 -2.58 3.85 -13.16
C LEU A 234 -2.58 5.38 -13.18
N MET A 235 -1.41 6.00 -13.02
CA MET A 235 -1.24 7.46 -13.13
C MET A 235 -1.53 7.95 -14.56
N LYS A 236 -1.12 7.20 -15.58
CA LYS A 236 -1.42 7.53 -16.98
C LYS A 236 -2.87 7.28 -17.34
N ARG A 237 -3.44 6.17 -16.89
CA ARG A 237 -4.82 5.75 -17.21
C ARG A 237 -5.89 6.54 -16.45
N TYR A 238 -5.60 6.92 -15.21
CA TYR A 238 -6.54 7.59 -14.30
C TYR A 238 -5.84 8.73 -13.52
N PRO A 239 -5.37 9.79 -14.21
CA PRO A 239 -4.54 10.84 -13.60
C PRO A 239 -5.23 11.61 -12.46
N ASP A 240 -6.55 11.76 -12.51
CA ASP A 240 -7.32 12.44 -11.47
C ASP A 240 -7.36 11.64 -10.15
N ARG A 241 -7.27 10.31 -10.25
CA ARG A 241 -7.28 9.39 -9.11
C ARG A 241 -5.88 9.07 -8.60
N TYR A 242 -4.91 8.91 -9.50
CA TYR A 242 -3.54 8.54 -9.15
C TYR A 242 -2.57 9.64 -9.57
N ARG A 243 -2.24 10.54 -8.63
CA ARG A 243 -1.34 11.67 -8.86
C ARG A 243 0.15 11.31 -8.85
N SER A 244 0.46 10.07 -8.48
CA SER A 244 1.84 9.58 -8.37
C SER A 244 1.89 8.11 -8.77
N PRO A 245 3.04 7.63 -9.28
CA PRO A 245 3.19 6.24 -9.68
C PRO A 245 3.22 5.34 -8.44
N ARG A 246 2.81 4.07 -8.60
CA ARG A 246 2.62 3.12 -7.49
C ARG A 246 3.85 2.25 -7.32
N LYS A 247 4.31 2.05 -6.08
CA LYS A 247 5.46 1.18 -5.79
C LYS A 247 5.09 -0.26 -6.16
N VAL A 248 5.99 -0.92 -6.90
CA VAL A 248 5.86 -2.32 -7.33
C VAL A 248 6.76 -3.19 -6.45
N LEU A 249 8.07 -2.97 -6.57
CA LEU A 249 9.11 -3.75 -5.88
C LEU A 249 10.27 -2.85 -5.45
N GLU A 250 11.10 -3.38 -4.58
CA GLU A 250 12.34 -2.75 -4.12
C GLU A 250 13.43 -3.80 -3.97
N GLN A 251 14.64 -3.49 -4.45
CA GLN A 251 15.83 -4.31 -4.22
C GLN A 251 17.04 -3.45 -3.90
N ILE A 252 18.03 -4.07 -3.27
CA ILE A 252 19.32 -3.47 -2.97
C ILE A 252 20.33 -3.98 -4.00
N SER A 253 21.07 -3.06 -4.60
CA SER A 253 22.13 -3.42 -5.56
C SER A 253 23.27 -4.19 -4.90
N ASP A 254 23.77 -5.18 -5.63
CA ASP A 254 24.86 -6.07 -5.23
C ASP A 254 26.25 -5.40 -5.35
N GLU A 255 27.31 -6.21 -5.22
CA GLU A 255 28.70 -5.74 -5.31
C GLU A 255 29.08 -5.20 -6.68
N ASN A 256 28.38 -5.66 -7.73
CA ASN A 256 28.54 -5.20 -9.11
C ASN A 256 27.63 -3.99 -9.41
N GLY A 257 26.97 -3.42 -8.39
CA GLY A 257 26.04 -2.32 -8.55
C GLY A 257 24.77 -2.71 -9.31
N MET A 258 24.43 -4.00 -9.36
CA MET A 258 23.29 -4.51 -10.12
C MET A 258 22.09 -4.79 -9.21
N ALA A 259 20.89 -4.42 -9.66
CA ALA A 259 19.61 -4.87 -9.11
C ALA A 259 18.78 -5.50 -10.23
N THR A 260 18.17 -6.66 -9.98
CA THR A 260 17.50 -7.45 -11.02
C THR A 260 16.06 -7.74 -10.66
N PHE A 261 15.12 -7.37 -11.53
CA PHE A 261 13.69 -7.56 -11.33
C PHE A 261 13.11 -8.45 -12.43
N LEU A 262 12.08 -9.22 -12.08
CA LEU A 262 11.21 -9.91 -13.03
C LEU A 262 9.85 -9.22 -13.00
N LEU A 263 9.46 -8.59 -14.10
CA LEU A 263 8.31 -7.68 -14.16
C LEU A 263 7.47 -7.96 -15.40
N GLY A 264 6.17 -7.68 -15.32
CA GLY A 264 5.30 -7.62 -16.50
C GLY A 264 5.75 -6.54 -17.49
N GLU A 265 5.17 -6.57 -18.70
CA GLU A 265 5.47 -5.56 -19.72
C GLU A 265 4.82 -4.22 -19.37
N ASN A 266 5.65 -3.18 -19.17
CA ASN A 266 5.21 -1.83 -18.85
C ASN A 266 6.35 -0.79 -18.95
N GLU A 267 5.97 0.50 -18.88
CA GLU A 267 6.90 1.59 -18.56
C GLU A 267 6.96 1.82 -17.04
N TYR A 268 8.17 1.71 -16.51
CA TYR A 268 8.49 1.89 -15.10
C TYR A 268 9.26 3.18 -14.84
N LEU A 269 8.97 3.80 -13.69
CA LEU A 269 9.84 4.82 -13.09
C LEU A 269 10.73 4.16 -12.03
N LEU A 270 12.03 4.20 -12.26
CA LEU A 270 13.04 3.73 -11.33
C LEU A 270 13.49 4.87 -10.45
N LYS A 271 13.43 4.69 -9.13
CA LYS A 271 13.99 5.61 -8.14
C LYS A 271 15.15 4.93 -7.44
N ILE A 272 16.36 5.43 -7.68
CA ILE A 272 17.59 4.88 -7.12
C ILE A 272 18.01 5.78 -5.97
N LYS A 273 18.21 5.22 -4.77
CA LYS A 273 18.55 5.92 -3.54
C LYS A 273 19.76 5.29 -2.87
N LYS A 274 20.75 6.10 -2.47
CA LYS A 274 21.86 5.66 -1.62
C LYS A 274 22.04 6.64 -0.47
N CYS A 275 21.97 6.13 0.76
CA CYS A 275 22.21 6.94 1.95
C CYS A 275 23.62 6.71 2.49
N TYR A 276 24.26 7.81 2.88
CA TYR A 276 25.54 7.86 3.55
C TYR A 276 25.31 8.37 4.97
N MET A 277 26.00 7.76 5.95
CA MET A 277 25.91 8.13 7.37
C MET A 277 24.48 8.10 7.95
N GLY A 278 23.55 7.34 7.35
CA GLY A 278 22.17 7.20 7.82
C GLY A 278 21.21 8.35 7.47
N PHE A 279 21.70 9.56 7.19
CA PHE A 279 20.83 10.73 6.92
C PHE A 279 21.06 11.41 5.57
N LEU A 280 22.25 11.27 4.96
CA LEU A 280 22.60 11.92 3.70
C LEU A 280 22.22 11.03 2.51
N CYS A 281 21.01 11.20 1.98
CA CYS A 281 20.53 10.36 0.88
C CYS A 281 20.62 11.08 -0.47
N LEU A 282 21.34 10.48 -1.41
CA LEU A 282 21.33 10.85 -2.81
C LEU A 282 20.27 10.05 -3.57
N ILE A 283 19.59 10.69 -4.51
CA ILE A 283 18.52 10.11 -5.32
C ILE A 283 18.71 10.48 -6.79
N THR A 284 18.47 9.52 -7.68
CA THR A 284 18.30 9.76 -9.12
C THR A 284 17.11 8.95 -9.63
N GLU A 285 16.51 9.40 -10.73
CA GLU A 285 15.33 8.78 -11.33
C GLU A 285 15.59 8.48 -12.80
N ARG A 286 15.10 7.34 -13.28
CA ARG A 286 15.20 6.90 -14.68
C ARG A 286 13.92 6.20 -15.10
N LYS A 287 13.59 6.28 -16.39
CA LYS A 287 12.53 5.44 -16.95
C LYS A 287 13.13 4.15 -17.49
N ALA A 288 12.35 3.09 -17.43
CA ALA A 288 12.67 1.80 -18.04
C ALA A 288 11.42 1.28 -18.74
N TYR A 289 11.62 0.56 -19.83
CA TYR A 289 10.56 -0.23 -20.46
C TYR A 289 10.98 -1.69 -20.38
N VAL A 290 10.08 -2.54 -19.92
CA VAL A 290 10.29 -3.99 -19.86
C VAL A 290 9.37 -4.63 -20.88
N LYS A 291 9.91 -5.56 -21.65
CA LYS A 291 9.17 -6.38 -22.63
C LYS A 291 9.16 -7.83 -22.15
N VAL A 292 8.03 -8.53 -22.37
CA VAL A 292 7.91 -9.95 -22.05
C VAL A 292 8.99 -10.78 -22.76
N ASP A 293 9.55 -11.77 -22.05
CA ASP A 293 10.54 -12.71 -22.57
C ASP A 293 11.86 -12.05 -23.05
N ASP A 294 12.13 -10.81 -22.63
CA ASP A 294 13.33 -10.04 -22.99
C ASP A 294 14.10 -9.56 -21.73
N THR A 295 15.35 -9.14 -21.90
CA THR A 295 16.17 -8.51 -20.86
C THR A 295 16.42 -7.04 -21.18
N SER A 296 15.81 -6.16 -20.39
CA SER A 296 16.03 -4.72 -20.45
C SER A 296 17.15 -4.31 -19.49
N ILE A 297 18.14 -3.57 -19.99
CA ILE A 297 19.28 -3.07 -19.19
C ILE A 297 19.18 -1.56 -19.10
N VAL A 298 19.29 -1.03 -17.88
CA VAL A 298 19.32 0.42 -17.61
C VAL A 298 20.61 0.78 -16.89
N ASP A 299 21.48 1.51 -17.58
CA ASP A 299 22.68 2.09 -16.99
C ASP A 299 22.38 3.42 -16.29
N VAL A 300 22.77 3.50 -15.03
CA VAL A 300 22.52 4.65 -14.16
C VAL A 300 23.85 5.22 -13.67
N ASP A 301 24.23 6.37 -14.22
CA ASP A 301 25.33 7.17 -13.66
C ASP A 301 24.85 7.96 -12.42
N PHE A 302 25.19 7.42 -11.27
CA PHE A 302 24.89 7.95 -9.95
C PHE A 302 25.72 9.20 -9.60
N SER A 303 26.67 9.61 -10.45
CA SER A 303 27.32 10.92 -10.32
C SER A 303 26.33 12.08 -10.47
N THR A 304 25.24 11.86 -11.21
CA THR A 304 24.13 12.81 -11.41
C THR A 304 23.10 12.82 -10.29
N ALA A 305 23.29 12.01 -9.24
CA ALA A 305 22.33 11.91 -8.15
C ALA A 305 22.30 13.21 -7.33
N ARG A 306 21.08 13.66 -7.02
CA ARG A 306 20.83 14.87 -6.23
C ARG A 306 20.53 14.52 -4.79
N LEU A 307 20.75 15.47 -3.88
CA LEU A 307 20.37 15.30 -2.49
C LEU A 307 18.86 15.21 -2.32
N SER A 308 18.37 14.31 -1.46
CA SER A 308 16.94 14.18 -1.18
C SER A 308 16.40 15.41 -0.44
N ASN A 309 15.18 15.84 -0.79
CA ASN A 309 14.53 16.99 -0.13
C ASN A 309 14.41 16.81 1.39
N GLY A 310 14.17 15.58 1.86
CA GLY A 310 14.11 15.28 3.29
C GLY A 310 15.43 15.54 4.01
N THR A 311 16.56 15.19 3.38
CA THR A 311 17.89 15.48 3.90
C THR A 311 18.16 16.99 3.97
N ILE A 312 17.79 17.74 2.92
CA ILE A 312 17.91 19.20 2.90
C ILE A 312 17.14 19.82 4.07
N PHE A 313 15.90 19.38 4.27
CA PHE A 313 15.05 19.87 5.35
C PHE A 313 15.64 19.60 6.75
N LEU A 314 16.16 18.40 6.99
CA LEU A 314 16.81 18.06 8.27
C LEU A 314 18.07 18.89 8.51
N MET A 315 18.89 19.12 7.47
CA MET A 315 20.06 20.00 7.58
C MET A 315 19.66 21.44 7.90
N LEU A 316 18.61 21.97 7.26
CA LEU A 316 18.08 23.30 7.56
C LEU A 316 17.59 23.41 9.01
N ILE A 317 16.88 22.39 9.52
CA ILE A 317 16.49 22.34 10.94
C ILE A 317 17.71 22.34 11.86
N GLY A 318 18.72 21.54 11.55
CA GLY A 318 19.96 21.47 12.34
C GLY A 318 20.70 22.81 12.39
N ILE A 319 20.88 23.46 11.23
CA ILE A 319 21.50 24.78 11.12
C ILE A 319 20.70 25.82 11.91
N PHE A 320 19.37 25.84 11.74
CA PHE A 320 18.51 26.78 12.44
C PHE A 320 18.53 26.57 13.96
N GLY A 321 18.54 25.31 14.41
CA GLY A 321 18.70 24.94 15.81
C GLY A 321 20.01 25.44 16.40
N MET A 322 21.13 25.25 15.70
CA MET A 322 22.43 25.78 16.10
C MET A 322 22.42 27.31 16.18
N LEU A 323 21.87 28.00 15.19
CA LEU A 323 21.77 29.46 15.18
C LEU A 323 20.94 29.99 16.37
N ILE A 324 19.85 29.32 16.75
CA ILE A 324 19.07 29.65 17.95
C ILE A 324 19.90 29.50 19.22
N ILE A 325 20.67 28.41 19.35
CA ILE A 325 21.53 28.16 20.51
C ILE A 325 22.61 29.25 20.60
N PHE A 326 23.29 29.55 19.50
CA PHE A 326 24.30 30.62 19.43
C PHE A 326 23.70 31.98 19.79
N TRP A 327 22.52 32.30 19.28
CA TRP A 327 21.84 33.56 19.57
C TRP A 327 21.42 33.68 21.05
N LYS A 328 20.90 32.60 21.65
CA LYS A 328 20.62 32.54 23.10
C LYS A 328 21.89 32.70 23.93
N LYS A 329 22.99 32.06 23.54
CA LYS A 329 24.28 32.17 24.23
C LYS A 329 24.84 33.59 24.18
N ARG A 330 24.71 34.29 23.04
CA ARG A 330 25.13 35.70 22.90
C ARG A 330 24.32 36.64 23.79
N ARG A 331 23.00 36.41 23.90
CA ARG A 331 22.12 37.19 24.79
C ARG A 331 22.34 36.99 26.29
N ARG A 332 22.93 35.86 26.71
CA ARG A 332 23.27 35.64 28.12
C ARG A 332 24.57 36.33 28.55
N LYS A 333 25.36 36.80 27.58
CA LYS A 333 26.63 37.50 27.81
C LYS A 333 26.50 39.03 27.74
N GLN A 334 25.31 39.53 27.42
CA GLN A 334 24.91 40.93 27.46
C GLN A 334 23.91 41.07 28.58
#